data_AF-A0A3N1Q6K0-F1
#
_entry.id   AF-A0A3N1Q6K0-F1
#
_cell.length_a   1.000
_cell.length_b   1.000
_cell.length_c   1.000
_cell.angle_alpha   90.00
_cell.angle_beta   90.00
_cell.angle_gamma   90.00
#
_symmetry.space_group_name_H-M   'P 1'
#
loop_
_entity.id
_entity.type
_entity.pdbx_description
1 polymer ?
#
loop_
_entity_poly.entity_id
_entity_poly.type
_entity_poly.pdbx_seq_one_letter_code
_entity_poly.pdbx_strand_id
1 'polypeptide(L)'
;MAKAVGIDLGTTNSVVAVHEDGRPGVITNSEGGRTTPSVVAFTESGERLVGQMARRQAVLNPQGTVYSAKRFVGRRLDEIDVEAEQVSYEVVSGPEGTARFSVRGKRYAPAEKAKAELSTTAQTQVNLPFVTADAAGPKHLTTTVTRSTFEQLTGDLVERCMGPVRQAMADGKVTADDLDEVILVGGSTRIPAVQALVRRLTGGKDPDEVVALGAAVQAAVLQGEVKGVLLLDVTPLSLGVETLGGLMTRLIERNPRSPPGAAKPSRPPRTTSRPWTWWCRRGSVSGPRTTVCSAGSAWTTSVRRPGARRRSR
;
A
#
# COMPACT_ATOMS: atom_id res chain seq x y z
N MET A 1 5.59 -28.40 -7.61
CA MET A 1 4.60 -27.48 -6.99
C MET A 1 4.36 -26.31 -7.92
N ALA A 2 3.31 -25.51 -7.71
CA ALA A 2 3.19 -24.23 -8.40
C ALA A 2 4.34 -23.30 -7.97
N LYS A 3 4.88 -22.53 -8.91
CA LYS A 3 5.99 -21.62 -8.67
C LYS A 3 5.48 -20.28 -8.17
N ALA A 4 6.08 -19.74 -7.11
CA ALA A 4 5.69 -18.43 -6.61
C ALA A 4 6.36 -17.33 -7.45
N VAL A 5 5.68 -16.20 -7.59
CA VAL A 5 6.13 -15.04 -8.39
C VAL A 5 6.12 -13.78 -7.54
N GLY A 6 7.10 -12.91 -7.77
CA GLY A 6 7.09 -11.55 -7.27
C GLY A 6 6.24 -10.67 -8.17
N ILE A 7 5.38 -9.84 -7.59
CA ILE A 7 4.55 -8.89 -8.32
C ILE A 7 4.73 -7.50 -7.69
N ASP A 8 5.31 -6.57 -8.45
CA ASP A 8 5.16 -5.15 -8.17
C ASP A 8 3.80 -4.69 -8.71
N LEU A 9 3.02 -4.04 -7.86
CA LEU A 9 1.72 -3.45 -8.17
C LEU A 9 1.83 -1.93 -7.95
N GLY A 10 2.37 -1.20 -8.92
CA GLY A 10 2.49 0.26 -8.83
C GLY A 10 1.28 1.01 -9.38
N THR A 11 1.30 2.33 -9.20
CA THR A 11 0.16 3.20 -9.57
C THR A 11 0.01 3.37 -11.08
N THR A 12 1.13 3.56 -11.76
CA THR A 12 1.19 3.73 -13.22
C THR A 12 1.53 2.42 -13.90
N ASN A 13 2.36 1.59 -13.24
CA ASN A 13 3.20 0.50 -13.73
C ASN A 13 3.21 -0.63 -12.69
N SER A 14 3.49 -1.85 -13.10
CA SER A 14 3.43 -3.14 -12.41
C SER A 14 4.39 -4.06 -13.15
N VAL A 15 4.98 -5.02 -12.46
CA VAL A 15 6.01 -5.91 -13.02
C VAL A 15 5.86 -7.28 -12.38
N VAL A 16 6.02 -8.36 -13.16
CA VAL A 16 6.01 -9.73 -12.63
C VAL A 16 7.40 -10.33 -12.81
N ALA A 17 7.95 -10.91 -11.76
CA ALA A 17 9.22 -11.61 -11.78
C ALA A 17 9.10 -12.99 -11.13
N VAL A 18 10.00 -13.89 -11.49
CA VAL A 18 10.09 -15.26 -10.98
C VAL A 18 11.55 -15.57 -10.66
N HIS A 19 11.78 -16.51 -9.75
CA HIS A 19 13.12 -16.96 -9.39
C HIS A 19 13.42 -18.29 -10.09
N GLU A 20 14.34 -18.32 -11.07
CA GLU A 20 14.69 -19.53 -11.83
C GLU A 20 16.20 -19.72 -11.84
N ASP A 21 16.67 -20.97 -11.81
CA ASP A 21 18.10 -21.32 -11.90
C ASP A 21 19.02 -20.53 -10.94
N GLY A 22 18.51 -20.24 -9.74
CA GLY A 22 19.21 -19.49 -8.69
C GLY A 22 19.26 -17.97 -8.91
N ARG A 23 18.45 -17.41 -9.82
CA ARG A 23 18.44 -15.98 -10.17
C ARG A 23 17.00 -15.45 -10.33
N PRO A 24 16.69 -14.24 -9.84
CA PRO A 24 15.42 -13.58 -10.15
C PRO A 24 15.45 -13.01 -11.58
N GLY A 25 14.34 -13.16 -12.32
CA GLY A 25 14.15 -12.65 -13.68
C GLY A 25 12.73 -12.15 -13.90
N VAL A 26 12.59 -11.05 -14.65
CA VAL A 26 11.29 -10.47 -15.02
C VAL A 26 10.65 -11.26 -16.16
N ILE A 27 9.38 -11.60 -16.02
CA ILE A 27 8.57 -12.28 -17.04
C ILE A 27 8.15 -11.27 -18.10
N THR A 28 8.45 -11.55 -19.37
CA THR A 28 7.92 -10.77 -20.50
C THR A 28 6.44 -11.05 -20.68
N ASN A 29 5.70 -9.99 -20.96
CA ASN A 29 4.26 -9.96 -21.03
C ASN A 29 3.77 -10.36 -22.45
N SER A 30 2.45 -10.45 -22.70
CA SER A 30 1.96 -10.97 -23.99
C SER A 30 2.23 -10.06 -25.19
N GLU A 31 2.62 -8.81 -24.94
CA GLU A 31 3.06 -7.83 -25.96
C GLU A 31 4.60 -7.75 -26.06
N GLY A 32 5.34 -8.65 -25.38
CA GLY A 32 6.80 -8.67 -25.33
C GLY A 32 7.44 -7.64 -24.39
N GLY A 33 6.63 -6.83 -23.69
CA GLY A 33 7.10 -5.85 -22.71
C GLY A 33 7.53 -6.51 -21.40
N ARG A 34 8.55 -5.96 -20.73
CA ARG A 34 8.98 -6.42 -19.38
C ARG A 34 8.12 -5.84 -18.25
N THR A 35 7.27 -4.87 -18.55
CA THR A 35 6.60 -4.02 -17.56
C THR A 35 5.17 -3.72 -18.01
N THR A 36 4.33 -3.26 -17.08
CA THR A 36 2.87 -3.41 -17.22
C THR A 36 2.07 -2.35 -16.43
N PRO A 37 1.21 -1.45 -16.95
CA PRO A 37 0.50 -0.44 -16.19
C PRO A 37 -0.45 -0.96 -15.14
N SER A 38 -1.29 -0.04 -14.73
CA SER A 38 -2.46 -0.30 -13.93
C SER A 38 -3.65 0.34 -14.64
N VAL A 39 -3.91 -0.11 -15.89
CA VAL A 39 -4.99 0.37 -16.76
C VAL A 39 -5.89 -0.79 -17.22
N VAL A 40 -7.19 -0.65 -16.97
CA VAL A 40 -8.23 -1.61 -17.36
C VAL A 40 -9.37 -0.84 -18.02
N ALA A 41 -9.83 -1.31 -19.17
CA ALA A 41 -10.96 -0.70 -19.89
C ALA A 41 -12.09 -1.70 -20.13
N PHE A 42 -13.32 -1.18 -20.20
CA PHE A 42 -14.52 -1.93 -20.52
C PHE A 42 -15.13 -1.38 -21.81
N THR A 43 -15.16 -2.21 -22.86
CA THR A 43 -15.74 -1.85 -24.16
C THR A 43 -17.27 -1.79 -24.10
N GLU A 44 -17.89 -1.31 -25.17
CA GLU A 44 -19.35 -1.32 -25.31
C GLU A 44 -19.93 -2.74 -25.43
N SER A 45 -19.18 -3.67 -26.03
CA SER A 45 -19.50 -5.10 -26.06
C SER A 45 -19.36 -5.80 -24.69
N GLY A 46 -18.88 -5.10 -23.65
CA GLY A 46 -18.64 -5.66 -22.33
C GLY A 46 -17.33 -6.44 -22.20
N GLU A 47 -16.49 -6.43 -23.24
CA GLU A 47 -15.14 -6.98 -23.21
C GLU A 47 -14.25 -6.16 -22.25
N ARG A 48 -13.37 -6.86 -21.53
CA ARG A 48 -12.41 -6.23 -20.62
C ARG A 48 -11.03 -6.20 -21.24
N LEU A 49 -10.65 -5.02 -21.74
CA LEU A 49 -9.30 -4.74 -22.19
C LEU A 49 -8.39 -4.40 -21.01
N VAL A 50 -7.14 -4.77 -21.14
CA VAL A 50 -6.16 -4.92 -20.06
C VAL A 50 -4.82 -4.66 -20.77
N GLY A 51 -4.02 -3.69 -20.35
CA GLY A 51 -2.71 -3.47 -21.00
C GLY A 51 -2.57 -2.24 -21.90
N GLN A 52 -1.67 -2.33 -22.89
CA GLN A 52 -1.60 -1.30 -23.92
C GLN A 52 -2.91 -1.26 -24.70
N MET A 53 -3.60 -2.40 -24.86
CA MET A 53 -4.94 -2.43 -25.45
C MET A 53 -5.89 -1.47 -24.74
N ALA A 54 -5.96 -1.49 -23.40
CA ALA A 54 -6.76 -0.55 -22.62
C ALA A 54 -6.25 0.88 -22.74
N ARG A 55 -4.93 1.09 -22.64
CA ARG A 55 -4.31 2.43 -22.75
C ARG A 55 -4.50 3.09 -24.12
N ARG A 56 -4.43 2.32 -25.21
CA ARG A 56 -4.57 2.80 -26.60
C ARG A 56 -5.97 3.36 -26.87
N GLN A 57 -7.01 2.73 -26.34
CA GLN A 57 -8.40 3.20 -26.49
C GLN A 57 -8.87 4.18 -25.41
N ALA A 58 -8.02 4.54 -24.44
CA ALA A 58 -8.40 5.38 -23.29
C ALA A 58 -8.98 6.75 -23.70
N VAL A 59 -8.51 7.32 -24.81
CA VAL A 59 -9.00 8.60 -25.36
C VAL A 59 -10.41 8.46 -25.96
N LEU A 60 -10.73 7.30 -26.54
CA LEU A 60 -12.03 7.03 -27.18
C LEU A 60 -13.10 6.56 -26.16
N ASN A 61 -12.66 5.99 -25.04
CA ASN A 61 -13.52 5.41 -24.01
C ASN A 61 -13.10 5.87 -22.60
N PRO A 62 -13.07 7.20 -22.32
CA PRO A 62 -12.50 7.73 -21.09
C PRO A 62 -13.22 7.24 -19.83
N GLN A 63 -14.56 7.37 -19.79
CA GLN A 63 -15.38 6.88 -18.68
C GLN A 63 -15.34 5.34 -18.52
N GLY A 64 -15.03 4.61 -19.58
CA GLY A 64 -14.86 3.16 -19.56
C GLY A 64 -13.47 2.68 -19.17
N THR A 65 -12.50 3.59 -18.96
CA THR A 65 -11.08 3.25 -18.79
C THR A 65 -10.54 3.70 -17.43
N VAL A 66 -10.35 2.73 -16.53
CA VAL A 66 -9.80 2.94 -15.19
C VAL A 66 -8.27 2.93 -15.25
N TYR A 67 -7.64 4.00 -14.75
CA TYR A 67 -6.19 4.15 -14.56
C TYR A 67 -5.88 4.75 -13.18
N SER A 68 -4.64 4.66 -12.70
CA SER A 68 -4.23 5.17 -11.37
C SER A 68 -4.97 4.53 -10.18
N ALA A 69 -5.61 3.36 -10.38
CA ALA A 69 -6.49 2.71 -9.40
C ALA A 69 -5.89 2.57 -7.98
N LYS A 70 -4.57 2.37 -7.88
CA LYS A 70 -3.84 2.27 -6.61
C LYS A 70 -4.03 3.49 -5.70
N ARG A 71 -4.29 4.69 -6.24
CA ARG A 71 -4.54 5.92 -5.45
C ARG A 71 -5.80 5.85 -4.59
N PHE A 72 -6.73 4.95 -4.90
CA PHE A 72 -8.04 4.80 -4.27
C PHE A 72 -8.17 3.51 -3.44
N VAL A 73 -7.17 2.62 -3.48
CA VAL A 73 -7.21 1.35 -2.74
C VAL A 73 -7.18 1.62 -1.24
N GLY A 74 -8.21 1.15 -0.53
CA GLY A 74 -8.31 1.25 0.93
C GLY A 74 -8.71 2.63 1.45
N ARG A 75 -9.00 3.61 0.58
CA ARG A 75 -9.47 4.95 0.97
C ARG A 75 -10.99 5.04 0.95
N ARG A 76 -11.51 5.97 1.73
CA ARG A 76 -12.93 6.36 1.70
C ARG A 76 -13.16 7.47 0.68
N LEU A 77 -14.42 7.65 0.25
CA LEU A 77 -14.79 8.68 -0.72
C LEU A 77 -14.56 10.10 -0.17
N ASP A 78 -14.82 10.32 1.12
CA ASP A 78 -14.65 11.59 1.83
C ASP A 78 -13.18 11.96 2.11
N GLU A 79 -12.23 11.19 1.58
CA GLU A 79 -10.79 11.41 1.70
C GLU A 79 -10.11 11.66 0.34
N ILE A 80 -10.85 11.66 -0.78
CA ILE A 80 -10.30 11.58 -2.15
C ILE A 80 -10.86 12.60 -3.14
N ASP A 81 -11.56 13.65 -2.70
CA ASP A 81 -12.26 14.60 -3.59
C ASP A 81 -11.35 15.10 -4.74
N VAL A 82 -10.13 15.53 -4.40
CA VAL A 82 -9.14 16.03 -5.38
C VAL A 82 -8.66 14.94 -6.34
N GLU A 83 -8.45 13.71 -5.88
CA GLU A 83 -8.06 12.60 -6.77
C GLU A 83 -9.22 12.08 -7.62
N ALA A 84 -10.46 12.19 -7.15
CA ALA A 84 -11.67 11.83 -7.89
C ALA A 84 -11.94 12.82 -9.04
N GLU A 85 -11.68 14.12 -8.85
CA GLU A 85 -11.76 15.12 -9.93
C GLU A 85 -10.65 14.96 -11.00
N GLN A 86 -9.52 14.33 -10.65
CA GLN A 86 -8.39 14.11 -11.57
C GLN A 86 -8.55 12.90 -12.50
N VAL A 87 -9.65 12.15 -12.41
CA VAL A 87 -9.92 10.97 -13.24
C VAL A 87 -11.14 11.15 -14.14
N SER A 88 -11.10 10.56 -15.32
CA SER A 88 -12.18 10.68 -16.33
C SER A 88 -13.28 9.62 -16.19
N TYR A 89 -13.23 8.79 -15.15
CA TYR A 89 -14.20 7.75 -14.82
C TYR A 89 -14.86 8.04 -13.47
N GLU A 90 -16.09 7.57 -13.28
CA GLU A 90 -16.89 7.91 -12.10
C GLU A 90 -16.39 7.16 -10.84
N VAL A 91 -16.07 7.93 -9.78
CA VAL A 91 -15.74 7.38 -8.46
C VAL A 91 -16.95 7.58 -7.53
N VAL A 92 -17.45 6.50 -6.94
CA VAL A 92 -18.70 6.47 -6.18
C VAL A 92 -18.51 5.85 -4.78
N SER A 93 -19.44 6.14 -3.88
CA SER A 93 -19.44 5.56 -2.53
C SER A 93 -19.85 4.09 -2.56
N GLY A 94 -19.04 3.26 -1.91
CA GLY A 94 -19.31 1.84 -1.66
C GLY A 94 -19.80 1.55 -0.24
N PRO A 95 -19.81 0.27 0.15
CA PRO A 95 -20.02 -0.11 1.54
C PRO A 95 -19.06 0.64 2.47
N GLU A 96 -19.59 1.10 3.61
CA GLU A 96 -18.83 1.82 4.65
C GLU A 96 -18.11 3.10 4.16
N GLY A 97 -18.58 3.70 3.06
CA GLY A 97 -17.98 4.89 2.47
C GLY A 97 -16.71 4.61 1.64
N THR A 98 -16.32 3.34 1.47
CA THR A 98 -15.13 2.96 0.68
C THR A 98 -15.25 3.41 -0.78
N ALA A 99 -14.16 3.92 -1.37
CA ALA A 99 -14.15 4.32 -2.77
C ALA A 99 -14.43 3.14 -3.71
N ARG A 100 -15.24 3.35 -4.75
CA ARG A 100 -15.57 2.39 -5.82
C ARG A 100 -15.52 3.07 -7.17
N PHE A 101 -15.26 2.31 -8.22
CA PHE A 101 -15.36 2.81 -9.60
C PHE A 101 -16.68 2.37 -10.20
N SER A 102 -17.45 3.33 -10.71
CA SER A 102 -18.67 3.07 -11.48
C SER A 102 -18.31 3.12 -12.96
N VAL A 103 -18.44 1.98 -13.64
CA VAL A 103 -18.19 1.88 -15.08
C VAL A 103 -19.33 1.10 -15.71
N ARG A 104 -20.06 1.75 -16.64
CA ARG A 104 -21.19 1.17 -17.38
C ARG A 104 -22.25 0.55 -16.43
N GLY A 105 -22.58 1.25 -15.35
CA GLY A 105 -23.54 0.83 -14.33
C GLY A 105 -23.06 -0.28 -13.37
N LYS A 106 -21.83 -0.79 -13.54
CA LYS A 106 -21.23 -1.78 -12.64
C LYS A 106 -20.26 -1.10 -11.68
N ARG A 107 -20.35 -1.43 -10.39
CA ARG A 107 -19.46 -0.91 -9.34
C ARG A 107 -18.34 -1.90 -9.07
N TYR A 108 -17.11 -1.41 -9.06
CA TYR A 108 -15.90 -2.21 -8.87
C TYR A 108 -15.07 -1.72 -7.68
N ALA A 109 -14.37 -2.63 -7.01
CA ALA A 109 -13.40 -2.24 -5.98
C ALA A 109 -12.11 -1.71 -6.65
N PRO A 110 -11.44 -0.67 -6.11
CA PRO A 110 -10.17 -0.21 -6.64
C PRO A 110 -9.09 -1.30 -6.70
N ALA A 111 -9.07 -2.19 -5.70
CA ALA A 111 -8.18 -3.34 -5.64
C ALA A 111 -8.41 -4.36 -6.79
N GLU A 112 -9.61 -4.38 -7.37
CA GLU A 112 -9.97 -5.30 -8.46
C GLU A 112 -9.44 -4.83 -9.83
N LYS A 113 -9.04 -3.56 -9.98
CA LYS A 113 -8.69 -2.92 -11.27
C LYS A 113 -7.24 -2.46 -11.40
N ALA A 114 -6.38 -2.74 -10.42
CA ALA A 114 -5.00 -2.24 -10.38
C ALA A 114 -3.98 -3.06 -11.24
N LYS A 115 -4.27 -3.39 -12.53
CA LYS A 115 -3.39 -4.25 -13.36
C LYS A 115 -3.52 -4.08 -14.90
N ALA A 116 -2.43 -3.74 -15.63
CA ALA A 116 -1.90 -4.33 -16.91
C ALA A 116 -1.11 -3.44 -17.96
N GLU A 117 -0.03 -4.00 -18.62
CA GLU A 117 0.85 -3.89 -19.90
C GLU A 117 1.37 -2.54 -20.62
N LEU A 118 2.71 -2.22 -20.75
CA LEU A 118 3.33 -0.81 -20.72
C LEU A 118 4.08 -0.19 -21.94
N SER A 119 4.41 1.13 -21.83
CA SER A 119 5.50 1.88 -22.54
C SER A 119 5.77 3.32 -22.00
N THR A 120 6.98 3.89 -22.20
CA THR A 120 7.45 5.26 -21.77
C THR A 120 8.54 5.85 -22.70
N THR A 121 8.56 7.18 -22.93
CA THR A 121 9.51 7.89 -23.85
C THR A 121 10.10 9.18 -23.24
N ALA A 122 11.28 9.63 -23.70
CA ALA A 122 12.16 10.60 -23.03
C ALA A 122 11.98 12.11 -23.35
N GLN A 123 11.27 12.46 -24.42
CA GLN A 123 10.83 13.84 -24.71
C GLN A 123 9.50 13.78 -25.45
N THR A 124 8.62 14.76 -25.23
CA THR A 124 7.33 14.81 -25.90
C THR A 124 7.02 16.22 -26.39
N GLN A 125 6.79 16.33 -27.70
CA GLN A 125 6.02 17.43 -28.23
C GLN A 125 4.56 17.13 -27.85
N VAL A 126 3.91 18.04 -27.13
CA VAL A 126 2.47 17.95 -26.89
C VAL A 126 1.80 18.44 -28.17
N ASN A 127 1.62 17.50 -29.11
CA ASN A 127 0.91 17.70 -30.37
C ASN A 127 -0.44 16.98 -30.26
N LEU A 128 -1.46 17.73 -29.86
CA LEU A 128 -2.84 17.29 -29.80
C LEU A 128 -3.60 18.04 -30.93
N PRO A 129 -3.71 17.46 -32.14
CA PRO A 129 -4.54 18.04 -33.17
C PRO A 129 -6.02 17.87 -32.83
N PHE A 130 -6.87 18.84 -33.21
CA PHE A 130 -8.32 18.78 -33.02
C PHE A 130 -8.79 18.62 -31.55
N VAL A 131 -8.13 19.29 -30.59
CA VAL A 131 -8.47 19.21 -29.13
C VAL A 131 -9.91 19.64 -28.85
N THR A 132 -10.37 20.67 -29.57
CA THR A 132 -11.69 21.27 -29.45
C THR A 132 -12.00 22.04 -30.74
N ALA A 133 -13.19 22.60 -30.86
CA ALA A 133 -13.55 23.56 -31.89
C ALA A 133 -14.24 24.79 -31.27
N ASP A 134 -14.02 25.96 -31.85
CA ASP A 134 -14.80 27.17 -31.55
C ASP A 134 -15.55 27.65 -32.82
N ALA A 135 -16.15 28.84 -32.74
CA ALA A 135 -16.86 29.44 -33.88
C ALA A 135 -15.97 29.71 -35.11
N ALA A 136 -14.63 29.72 -34.96
CA ALA A 136 -13.65 29.83 -36.04
C ALA A 136 -13.08 28.47 -36.48
N GLY A 137 -13.63 27.36 -36.00
CA GLY A 137 -13.30 25.99 -36.43
C GLY A 137 -12.40 25.22 -35.46
N PRO A 138 -11.84 24.08 -35.91
CA PRO A 138 -11.08 23.18 -35.04
C PRO A 138 -9.76 23.79 -34.56
N LYS A 139 -9.38 23.48 -33.31
CA LYS A 139 -8.15 23.93 -32.66
C LYS A 139 -7.15 22.80 -32.48
N HIS A 140 -5.88 23.13 -32.66
CA HIS A 140 -4.75 22.25 -32.43
C HIS A 140 -3.91 22.81 -31.29
N LEU A 141 -3.52 21.97 -30.34
CA LEU A 141 -2.53 22.33 -29.32
C LEU A 141 -1.20 21.70 -29.72
N THR A 142 -0.29 22.52 -30.24
CA THR A 142 1.10 22.14 -30.48
C THR A 142 1.99 22.97 -29.58
N THR A 143 2.49 22.37 -28.50
CA THR A 143 3.43 23.03 -27.59
C THR A 143 4.60 22.12 -27.22
N THR A 144 5.77 22.74 -27.03
CA THR A 144 7.01 22.06 -26.67
C THR A 144 7.26 22.30 -25.19
N VAL A 145 7.02 21.30 -24.35
CA VAL A 145 7.35 21.36 -22.93
C VAL A 145 8.84 21.05 -22.77
N THR A 146 9.61 22.04 -22.34
CA THR A 146 11.05 21.87 -22.06
C THR A 146 11.29 21.26 -20.68
N ARG A 147 12.48 20.68 -20.47
CA ARG A 147 12.86 20.12 -19.16
C ARG A 147 12.88 21.20 -18.07
N SER A 148 13.40 22.38 -18.34
CA SER A 148 13.45 23.47 -17.35
C SER A 148 12.05 23.92 -16.92
N THR A 149 11.11 24.02 -17.86
CA THR A 149 9.69 24.27 -17.53
C THR A 149 9.10 23.15 -16.68
N PHE A 150 9.36 21.88 -17.01
CA PHE A 150 8.89 20.75 -16.21
C PHE A 150 9.48 20.74 -14.79
N GLU A 151 10.77 21.03 -14.63
CA GLU A 151 11.46 21.10 -13.33
C GLU A 151 10.97 22.29 -12.49
N GLN A 152 10.68 23.44 -13.11
CA GLN A 152 10.03 24.57 -12.44
C GLN A 152 8.62 24.23 -11.95
N LEU A 153 7.84 23.49 -12.74
CA LEU A 153 6.47 23.06 -12.41
C LEU A 153 6.39 21.90 -11.39
N THR A 154 7.52 21.26 -11.07
CA THR A 154 7.57 20.07 -10.20
C THR A 154 8.56 20.18 -9.04
N GLY A 155 9.25 21.32 -8.90
CA GLY A 155 10.30 21.53 -7.90
C GLY A 155 9.81 21.34 -6.45
N ASP A 156 8.62 21.86 -6.12
CA ASP A 156 8.00 21.69 -4.80
C ASP A 156 7.74 20.21 -4.49
N LEU A 157 7.28 19.43 -5.47
CA LEU A 157 7.03 17.99 -5.31
C LEU A 157 8.33 17.22 -5.07
N VAL A 158 9.41 17.61 -5.75
CA VAL A 158 10.75 17.03 -5.57
C VAL A 158 11.32 17.40 -4.20
N GLU A 159 11.18 18.65 -3.75
CA GLU A 159 11.64 19.09 -2.42
C GLU A 159 10.87 18.43 -1.27
N ARG A 160 9.56 18.23 -1.42
CA ARG A 160 8.71 17.53 -0.43
C ARG A 160 9.20 16.12 -0.11
N CYS A 161 9.84 15.43 -1.06
CA CYS A 161 10.44 14.10 -0.83
C CYS A 161 11.54 14.11 0.25
N MET A 162 12.21 15.23 0.50
CA MET A 162 13.25 15.32 1.54
C MET A 162 12.71 15.26 2.97
N GLY A 163 11.43 15.59 3.20
CA GLY A 163 10.81 15.51 4.52
C GLY A 163 10.83 14.07 5.06
N PRO A 164 10.20 13.10 4.35
CA PRO A 164 10.25 11.69 4.70
C PRO A 164 11.67 11.11 4.80
N VAL A 165 12.59 11.47 3.90
CA VAL A 165 13.99 11.00 3.95
C VAL A 165 14.67 11.40 5.26
N ARG A 166 14.60 12.69 5.63
CA ARG A 166 15.16 13.19 6.90
C ARG A 166 14.49 12.54 8.12
N GLN A 167 13.19 12.28 8.05
CA GLN A 167 12.46 11.62 9.13
C GLN A 167 12.86 10.15 9.29
N ALA A 168 13.06 9.41 8.18
CA ALA A 168 13.54 8.03 8.19
C ALA A 168 14.97 7.94 8.74
N MET A 169 15.86 8.84 8.34
CA MET A 169 17.23 8.94 8.87
C MET A 169 17.24 9.23 10.39
N ALA A 170 16.39 10.15 10.86
CA ALA A 170 16.25 10.46 12.28
C ALA A 170 15.68 9.28 13.10
N ASP A 171 14.68 8.56 12.58
CA ASP A 171 14.14 7.35 13.21
C ASP A 171 15.17 6.20 13.23
N GLY A 172 15.95 6.05 12.15
CA GLY A 172 17.06 5.09 12.04
C GLY A 172 18.29 5.47 12.87
N LYS A 173 18.41 6.74 13.28
CA LYS A 173 19.57 7.34 13.95
C LYS A 173 20.86 7.28 13.12
N VAL A 174 20.73 7.54 11.83
CA VAL A 174 21.83 7.57 10.85
C VAL A 174 21.94 8.95 10.19
N THR A 175 23.14 9.31 9.78
CA THR A 175 23.46 10.51 9.00
C THR A 175 23.63 10.16 7.52
N ALA A 176 23.94 11.14 6.67
CA ALA A 176 24.18 10.88 5.24
C ALA A 176 25.50 10.14 5.00
N ASP A 177 26.49 10.39 5.87
CA ASP A 177 27.82 9.78 5.79
C ASP A 177 27.81 8.30 6.24
N ASP A 178 26.75 7.86 6.93
CA ASP A 178 26.52 6.47 7.33
C ASP A 178 25.85 5.62 6.22
N LEU A 179 25.66 6.16 5.01
CA LEU A 179 24.96 5.47 3.90
C LEU A 179 25.95 4.97 2.83
N ASP A 180 26.15 3.66 2.73
CA ASP A 180 27.05 3.06 1.73
C ASP A 180 26.53 3.18 0.28
N GLU A 181 25.24 2.94 0.07
CA GLU A 181 24.57 3.00 -1.25
C GLU A 181 23.14 3.58 -1.10
N VAL A 182 22.65 4.28 -2.12
CA VAL A 182 21.21 4.60 -2.24
C VAL A 182 20.59 3.93 -3.46
N ILE A 183 19.57 3.12 -3.21
CA ILE A 183 18.80 2.45 -4.25
C ILE A 183 17.61 3.34 -4.63
N LEU A 184 17.62 3.86 -5.86
CA LEU A 184 16.46 4.51 -6.47
C LEU A 184 15.46 3.43 -6.90
N VAL A 185 14.16 3.69 -6.73
CA VAL A 185 13.09 2.72 -7.03
C VAL A 185 11.88 3.41 -7.64
N GLY A 186 11.35 2.85 -8.73
CA GLY A 186 10.17 3.33 -9.46
C GLY A 186 10.46 4.44 -10.48
N GLY A 187 9.72 4.43 -11.59
CA GLY A 187 10.05 5.20 -12.80
C GLY A 187 10.08 6.73 -12.66
N SER A 188 9.44 7.31 -11.66
CA SER A 188 9.59 8.75 -11.35
C SER A 188 10.99 9.11 -10.84
N THR A 189 11.78 8.15 -10.35
CA THR A 189 13.21 8.36 -10.05
C THR A 189 14.10 8.43 -11.29
N ARG A 190 13.55 8.23 -12.50
CA ARG A 190 14.23 8.57 -13.77
C ARG A 190 14.25 10.08 -14.05
N ILE A 191 13.48 10.89 -13.31
CA ILE A 191 13.47 12.36 -13.46
C ILE A 191 14.86 12.91 -13.06
N PRO A 192 15.56 13.67 -13.94
CA PRO A 192 16.90 14.18 -13.66
C PRO A 192 17.00 14.99 -12.37
N ALA A 193 16.02 15.83 -12.05
CA ALA A 193 15.97 16.56 -10.78
C ALA A 193 15.92 15.65 -9.54
N VAL A 194 15.19 14.53 -9.60
CA VAL A 194 15.14 13.53 -8.51
C VAL A 194 16.48 12.79 -8.39
N GLN A 195 17.10 12.42 -9.52
CA GLN A 195 18.44 11.82 -9.51
C GLN A 195 19.50 12.80 -9.01
N ALA A 196 19.41 14.08 -9.35
CA ALA A 196 20.33 15.12 -8.86
C ALA A 196 20.16 15.35 -7.36
N LEU A 197 18.91 15.34 -6.85
CA LEU A 197 18.62 15.41 -5.42
C LEU A 197 19.27 14.24 -4.66
N VAL A 198 19.18 13.01 -5.19
CA VAL A 198 19.73 11.82 -4.54
C VAL A 198 21.24 11.66 -4.75
N ARG A 199 21.81 12.08 -5.89
CA ARG A 199 23.27 12.11 -6.12
C ARG A 199 24.02 13.10 -5.23
N ARG A 200 23.31 14.07 -4.63
CA ARG A 200 23.85 14.91 -3.54
C ARG A 200 23.97 14.15 -2.21
N LEU A 201 23.42 12.94 -2.12
CA LEU A 201 23.48 12.07 -0.96
C LEU A 201 24.44 10.90 -1.23
N THR A 202 24.19 10.02 -2.23
CA THR A 202 25.15 9.00 -2.73
C THR A 202 24.81 8.50 -4.15
N GLY A 203 25.59 7.56 -4.70
CA GLY A 203 25.36 6.90 -6.01
C GLY A 203 24.33 5.76 -5.96
N GLY A 204 23.73 5.41 -7.11
CA GLY A 204 22.61 4.45 -7.18
C GLY A 204 22.47 3.61 -8.46
N LYS A 205 21.57 2.62 -8.40
CA LYS A 205 21.31 1.55 -9.40
C LYS A 205 19.94 1.71 -10.10
N ASP A 206 19.63 0.85 -11.09
CA ASP A 206 18.45 0.98 -11.98
C ASP A 206 17.10 0.74 -11.24
N PRO A 207 16.10 1.63 -11.36
CA PRO A 207 14.96 1.66 -10.44
C PRO A 207 13.72 0.81 -10.77
N ASP A 208 13.53 0.31 -11.99
CA ASP A 208 12.18 -0.08 -12.45
C ASP A 208 11.78 -1.55 -12.24
N GLU A 209 12.75 -2.45 -12.05
CA GLU A 209 12.48 -3.90 -11.95
C GLU A 209 12.77 -4.46 -10.55
N VAL A 210 13.50 -3.71 -9.72
CA VAL A 210 14.04 -4.15 -8.44
C VAL A 210 12.98 -4.57 -7.42
N VAL A 211 11.78 -3.97 -7.46
CA VAL A 211 10.66 -4.35 -6.56
C VAL A 211 10.15 -5.75 -6.88
N ALA A 212 9.88 -6.05 -8.15
CA ALA A 212 9.41 -7.36 -8.56
C ALA A 212 10.49 -8.42 -8.38
N LEU A 213 11.75 -8.12 -8.71
CA LEU A 213 12.90 -9.00 -8.48
C LEU A 213 13.08 -9.32 -6.99
N GLY A 214 13.00 -8.31 -6.11
CA GLY A 214 13.04 -8.49 -4.66
C GLY A 214 11.88 -9.33 -4.13
N ALA A 215 10.66 -9.09 -4.63
CA ALA A 215 9.49 -9.90 -4.31
C ALA A 215 9.63 -11.36 -4.78
N ALA A 216 10.30 -11.61 -5.92
CA ALA A 216 10.57 -12.95 -6.42
C ALA A 216 11.62 -13.69 -5.57
N VAL A 217 12.66 -12.99 -5.10
CA VAL A 217 13.61 -13.55 -4.11
C VAL A 217 12.90 -13.87 -2.80
N GLN A 218 12.06 -12.97 -2.29
CA GLN A 218 11.28 -13.22 -1.06
C GLN A 218 10.33 -14.42 -1.21
N ALA A 219 9.71 -14.57 -2.39
CA ALA A 219 8.90 -15.75 -2.71
C ALA A 219 9.74 -17.05 -2.70
N ALA A 220 10.94 -17.03 -3.28
CA ALA A 220 11.87 -18.16 -3.27
C ALA A 220 12.40 -18.52 -1.87
N VAL A 221 12.59 -17.53 -0.98
CA VAL A 221 12.88 -17.75 0.45
C VAL A 221 11.73 -18.48 1.14
N LEU A 222 10.48 -18.05 0.89
CA LEU A 222 9.29 -18.71 1.45
C LEU A 222 9.08 -20.14 0.92
N GLN A 223 9.50 -20.42 -0.32
CA GLN A 223 9.51 -21.79 -0.88
C GLN A 223 10.71 -22.64 -0.44
N GLY A 224 11.67 -22.06 0.30
CA GLY A 224 12.88 -22.75 0.77
C GLY A 224 13.95 -22.99 -0.30
N GLU A 225 13.79 -22.40 -1.49
CA GLU A 225 14.77 -22.44 -2.59
C GLU A 225 15.98 -21.56 -2.27
N VAL A 226 15.74 -20.39 -1.67
CA VAL A 226 16.80 -19.49 -1.16
C VAL A 226 16.94 -19.70 0.34
N LYS A 227 18.16 -19.96 0.81
CA LYS A 227 18.49 -20.23 2.21
C LYS A 227 19.52 -19.23 2.74
N GLY A 228 19.55 -19.03 4.05
CA GLY A 228 20.48 -18.11 4.72
C GLY A 228 20.08 -16.63 4.67
N VAL A 229 18.90 -16.30 4.12
CA VAL A 229 18.35 -14.94 4.12
C VAL A 229 17.32 -14.81 5.24
N LEU A 230 17.47 -13.77 6.06
CA LEU A 230 16.49 -13.38 7.10
C LEU A 230 16.08 -11.93 6.86
N LEU A 231 14.79 -11.71 6.59
CA LEU A 231 14.20 -10.38 6.49
C LEU A 231 13.50 -10.03 7.81
N LEU A 232 13.84 -8.87 8.38
CA LEU A 232 13.17 -8.27 9.54
C LEU A 232 12.60 -6.92 9.11
N ASP A 233 11.28 -6.84 9.03
CA ASP A 233 10.55 -5.64 8.59
C ASP A 233 9.78 -5.01 9.77
N VAL A 234 9.30 -3.78 9.60
CA VAL A 234 8.72 -2.94 10.66
C VAL A 234 7.38 -2.33 10.27
N THR A 235 6.51 -2.05 11.25
CA THR A 235 5.26 -1.30 10.99
C THR A 235 5.55 0.21 10.89
N PRO A 236 5.24 0.90 9.77
CA PRO A 236 5.64 2.29 9.55
C PRO A 236 4.82 3.33 10.36
N LEU A 237 3.70 2.92 10.95
CA LEU A 237 2.81 3.76 11.75
C LEU A 237 2.64 3.18 13.15
N SER A 238 2.48 4.05 14.16
CA SER A 238 2.15 3.63 15.53
C SER A 238 0.69 3.16 15.57
N LEU A 239 0.45 1.91 15.95
CA LEU A 239 -0.90 1.40 16.19
C LEU A 239 -1.35 1.75 17.61
N GLY A 240 -2.58 2.23 17.75
CA GLY A 240 -3.15 2.62 19.04
C GLY A 240 -4.66 2.53 19.06
N VAL A 241 -5.24 2.94 20.18
CA VAL A 241 -6.69 3.07 20.36
C VAL A 241 -7.01 4.46 20.90
N GLU A 242 -8.16 4.99 20.49
CA GLU A 242 -8.72 6.18 21.11
C GLU A 242 -9.05 5.89 22.59
N THR A 243 -8.78 6.87 23.44
CA THR A 243 -9.00 6.84 24.88
C THR A 243 -9.70 8.11 25.34
N LEU A 244 -10.23 8.10 26.57
CA LEU A 244 -11.07 9.17 27.12
C LEU A 244 -10.47 10.57 26.86
N GLY A 245 -11.30 11.45 26.29
CA GLY A 245 -10.88 12.80 25.88
C GLY A 245 -10.37 12.90 24.43
N GLY A 246 -10.63 11.90 23.57
CA GLY A 246 -10.21 11.91 22.16
C GLY A 246 -8.71 11.67 21.97
N LEU A 247 -8.03 11.14 22.99
CA LEU A 247 -6.57 10.99 22.97
C LEU A 247 -6.18 9.63 22.39
N MET A 248 -5.27 9.63 21.42
CA MET A 248 -4.72 8.41 20.82
C MET A 248 -3.66 7.77 21.74
N THR A 249 -4.02 6.68 22.43
CA THR A 249 -3.08 5.89 23.23
C THR A 249 -2.39 4.84 22.35
N ARG A 250 -1.08 4.99 22.17
CA ARG A 250 -0.27 4.09 21.35
C ARG A 250 -0.02 2.76 22.05
N LEU A 251 -0.35 1.66 21.36
CA LEU A 251 -0.14 0.29 21.82
C LEU A 251 1.20 -0.23 21.29
N ILE A 252 1.45 -0.04 19.99
CA ILE A 252 2.69 -0.37 19.27
C ILE A 252 3.21 0.93 18.66
N GLU A 253 4.49 1.24 18.84
CA GLU A 253 5.11 2.39 18.16
C GLU A 253 5.49 2.05 16.72
N ARG A 254 5.58 3.07 15.86
CA ARG A 254 6.20 2.94 14.53
C ARG A 254 7.64 2.44 14.65
N ASN A 255 8.11 1.76 13.60
CA ASN A 255 9.43 1.16 13.51
C ASN A 255 9.78 0.19 14.67
N PRO A 256 8.87 -0.73 15.09
CA PRO A 256 9.14 -1.65 16.19
C PRO A 256 10.14 -2.72 15.74
N ARG A 257 11.24 -2.88 16.48
CA ARG A 257 12.34 -3.81 16.17
C ARG A 257 12.01 -5.30 16.37
N SER A 258 10.76 -5.64 16.61
CA SER A 258 10.34 -7.02 16.94
C SER A 258 8.89 -7.24 16.51
N PRO A 259 8.52 -8.46 16.07
CA PRO A 259 7.14 -8.79 15.73
C PRO A 259 6.19 -8.47 16.91
N PRO A 260 5.04 -7.83 16.66
CA PRO A 260 4.17 -7.35 17.72
C PRO A 260 3.45 -8.50 18.46
N GLY A 261 4.04 -8.93 19.59
CA GLY A 261 3.51 -9.99 20.47
C GLY A 261 3.00 -9.52 21.83
N ALA A 262 2.88 -8.20 22.06
CA ALA A 262 2.66 -7.63 23.39
C ALA A 262 1.20 -7.19 23.63
N ALA A 263 0.39 -8.07 24.23
CA ALA A 263 -0.89 -7.67 24.82
C ALA A 263 -0.65 -6.83 26.10
N LYS A 264 -0.82 -5.51 26.02
CA LYS A 264 -0.92 -4.64 27.21
C LYS A 264 -2.28 -4.86 27.87
N PRO A 265 -2.37 -5.23 29.16
CA PRO A 265 -3.66 -5.35 29.84
C PRO A 265 -4.28 -3.96 30.02
N SER A 266 -5.41 -3.71 29.36
CA SER A 266 -6.22 -2.53 29.61
C SER A 266 -6.79 -2.60 31.03
N ARG A 267 -6.33 -1.70 31.92
CA ARG A 267 -7.03 -1.48 33.19
C ARG A 267 -8.31 -0.70 32.90
N PRO A 268 -9.50 -1.16 33.35
CA PRO A 268 -10.69 -0.33 33.29
C PRO A 268 -10.46 0.96 34.09
N PRO A 269 -11.07 2.09 33.68
CA PRO A 269 -10.97 3.33 34.45
C PRO A 269 -11.45 3.07 35.88
N ARG A 270 -10.74 3.62 36.87
CA ARG A 270 -11.14 3.53 38.28
C ARG A 270 -12.45 4.30 38.47
N THR A 271 -13.57 3.59 38.43
CA THR A 271 -14.84 4.13 38.91
C THR A 271 -14.69 4.44 40.40
N THR A 272 -14.83 5.71 40.76
CA THR A 272 -14.82 6.19 42.14
C THR A 272 -16.16 5.90 42.82
N SER A 273 -16.54 4.63 42.89
CA SER A 273 -17.66 4.14 43.69
C SER A 273 -17.15 3.25 44.84
N ARG A 274 -17.78 3.41 46.00
CA ARG A 274 -17.32 2.90 47.30
C ARG A 274 -17.23 1.37 47.34
N PRO A 275 -16.30 0.79 48.12
CA PRO A 275 -16.13 -0.66 48.20
C PRO A 275 -17.36 -1.31 48.84
N TRP A 276 -18.01 -2.20 48.11
CA TRP A 276 -19.02 -3.11 48.67
C TRP A 276 -18.32 -4.23 49.45
N THR A 277 -18.44 -4.20 50.77
CA THR A 277 -17.92 -5.23 51.68
C THR A 277 -18.73 -6.52 51.58
N TRP A 278 -18.24 -7.48 50.79
CA TRP A 278 -18.81 -8.83 50.75
C TRP A 278 -18.40 -9.66 51.98
N TRP A 279 -19.34 -9.84 52.91
CA TRP A 279 -19.20 -10.79 54.01
C TRP A 279 -19.39 -12.23 53.53
N CYS A 280 -18.30 -12.98 53.34
CA CYS A 280 -18.36 -14.43 53.12
C CYS A 280 -18.40 -15.19 54.45
N ARG A 281 -19.61 -15.50 54.93
CA ARG A 281 -19.80 -16.42 56.08
C ARG A 281 -19.42 -17.84 55.65
N ARG A 282 -18.39 -18.44 56.24
CA ARG A 282 -18.01 -19.84 55.97
C ARG A 282 -19.00 -20.79 56.67
N GLY A 283 -19.87 -21.44 55.89
CA GLY A 283 -20.61 -22.63 56.31
C GLY A 283 -19.91 -23.89 55.80
N SER A 284 -19.63 -24.85 56.68
CA SER A 284 -18.98 -26.11 56.34
C SER A 284 -20.00 -27.24 56.17
N VAL A 285 -20.18 -27.73 54.95
CA VAL A 285 -20.77 -29.06 54.68
C VAL A 285 -19.96 -29.76 53.59
N SER A 286 -19.70 -31.04 53.77
CA SER A 286 -18.90 -31.91 52.91
C SER A 286 -19.64 -32.36 51.65
N GLY A 287 -19.07 -32.09 50.47
CA GLY A 287 -19.58 -32.55 49.18
C GLY A 287 -18.78 -31.96 48.01
N PRO A 288 -18.89 -32.51 46.78
CA PRO A 288 -18.19 -31.99 45.61
C PRO A 288 -18.64 -30.56 45.29
N ARG A 289 -17.68 -29.68 45.00
CA ARG A 289 -17.90 -28.23 44.91
C ARG A 289 -18.61 -27.81 43.61
N THR A 290 -19.93 -27.74 43.63
CA THR A 290 -20.73 -26.94 42.68
C THR A 290 -21.09 -25.59 43.29
N THR A 291 -20.41 -24.52 42.87
CA THR A 291 -20.86 -23.15 43.14
C THR A 291 -21.90 -22.76 42.09
N VAL A 292 -23.17 -22.69 42.47
CA VAL A 292 -24.21 -22.12 41.62
C VAL A 292 -24.23 -20.61 41.82
N CYS A 293 -23.82 -19.86 40.80
CA CYS A 293 -24.07 -18.43 40.69
C CYS A 293 -25.04 -18.20 39.52
N SER A 294 -26.28 -17.82 39.81
CA SER A 294 -27.22 -17.34 38.79
C SER A 294 -26.76 -15.97 38.27
N ALA A 295 -26.82 -15.78 36.95
CA ALA A 295 -26.10 -14.71 36.27
C ALA A 295 -26.92 -13.42 36.10
N GLY A 296 -26.21 -12.28 36.15
CA GLY A 296 -26.57 -11.05 35.43
C GLY A 296 -25.58 -10.84 34.28
N SER A 297 -25.95 -11.28 33.07
CA SER A 297 -25.40 -10.89 31.76
C SER A 297 -23.91 -10.49 31.64
N ALA A 298 -23.03 -11.45 31.34
CA ALA A 298 -21.89 -11.28 30.41
C ALA A 298 -21.17 -12.63 30.18
N TRP A 299 -21.17 -13.14 28.95
CA TRP A 299 -20.34 -14.30 28.60
C TRP A 299 -18.88 -13.86 28.43
N THR A 300 -17.95 -14.48 29.16
CA THR A 300 -16.50 -14.38 28.91
C THR A 300 -15.86 -15.76 28.93
N THR A 301 -15.41 -16.22 27.76
CA THR A 301 -14.72 -17.49 27.57
C THR A 301 -13.32 -17.41 28.20
N SER A 302 -13.05 -18.21 29.24
CA SER A 302 -11.70 -18.28 29.85
C SER A 302 -10.88 -19.43 29.28
N VAL A 303 -9.77 -19.11 28.61
CA VAL A 303 -8.80 -20.10 28.11
C VAL A 303 -7.90 -20.55 29.27
N ARG A 304 -8.03 -21.79 29.72
CA ARG A 304 -7.10 -22.39 30.69
C ARG A 304 -5.78 -22.76 30.00
N ARG A 305 -4.66 -22.19 30.47
CA ARG A 305 -3.31 -22.73 30.17
C ARG A 305 -3.12 -24.09 30.87
N PRO A 306 -2.58 -25.12 30.18
CA PRO A 306 -2.12 -26.35 30.84
C PRO A 306 -0.98 -26.08 31.82
N GLY A 307 -0.99 -26.76 32.96
CA GLY A 307 -0.11 -26.45 34.10
C GLY A 307 1.34 -26.93 33.96
N ALA A 308 2.25 -26.21 34.60
CA ALA A 308 3.63 -26.65 34.81
C ALA A 308 3.68 -27.92 35.68
N ARG A 309 4.36 -28.96 35.22
CA ARG A 309 4.66 -30.14 36.05
C ARG A 309 5.72 -29.79 37.09
N ARG A 310 5.40 -29.97 38.38
CA ARG A 310 6.39 -29.99 39.46
C ARG A 310 7.32 -31.18 39.28
N ARG A 311 8.62 -30.98 39.52
CA ARG A 311 9.57 -32.07 39.81
C ARG A 311 9.31 -32.63 41.21
N SER A 312 9.52 -33.93 41.40
CA SER A 312 9.68 -34.53 42.72
C SER A 312 10.51 -35.81 42.64
N ARG A 313 11.67 -35.78 43.31
CA ARG A 313 12.67 -36.84 43.47
C ARG A 313 13.35 -37.26 42.16
#